data_AF-A0A815IDL5-F1
#
_entry.id   AF-A0A815IDL5-F1
#
_cell.length_a   1.000
_cell.length_b   1.000
_cell.length_c   1.000
_cell.angle_alpha   90.00
_cell.angle_beta   90.00
_cell.angle_gamma   90.00
#
_symmetry.space_group_name_H-M   'P 1'
#
loop_
_entity.id
_entity.type
_entity.pdbx_description
1 polymer ?
#
loop_
_entity_poly.entity_id
_entity_poly.type
_entity_poly.pdbx_seq_one_letter_code
_entity_poly.pdbx_strand_id
1 'polypeptide(L)'
;MSTRIWQDFFVCEDENELLAITKENNTCKKCTEQFNYGLCHTYICSEYRKYPLCKIQLKAKQSSDGTYQLYLSGSHDHQQRNTTTRLPSPIREVIIRLSDNGLVTSQINKVMEALHPDLSIDTKVMNAAHLQQWCLLRQNVPPPDKQHDIFIPYYVANDVNDLFICFTTRQLSSACKYSSVLAIDCTYKITTNELSLLVFGTSDYNRRFYPMGICLISTDESADTFRTLFRVIQQWASVVNNQADTISHVLADGAPVEQDIFSMQLVFDGQIFAIASRLMLLKSSTDAELNDFRQYFEREWILSLPYWYEGAACLVPSTNNGLESLNGRIKKDYTLRNRVALSAFLKTAERLLIDWSKDSEEKPFQLHITYKDDLKLSAYTWLQQQG
;
A
#
# COMPACT_ATOMS: atom_id res chain seq x y z
N MET A 1 -10.83 38.53 -0.17
CA MET A 1 -11.23 37.94 -1.48
C MET A 1 -10.07 38.19 -2.44
N SER A 2 -9.28 37.17 -2.80
CA SER A 2 -8.30 37.32 -3.87
C SER A 2 -8.97 37.01 -5.21
N THR A 3 -8.94 37.97 -6.12
CA THR A 3 -9.35 37.81 -7.51
C THR A 3 -8.36 36.87 -8.19
N ARG A 4 -8.76 35.62 -8.43
CA ARG A 4 -7.95 34.67 -9.20
C ARG A 4 -8.03 35.05 -10.68
N ILE A 5 -6.87 35.23 -11.30
CA ILE A 5 -6.75 35.53 -12.73
C ILE A 5 -6.71 34.18 -13.46
N TRP A 6 -7.73 33.92 -14.27
CA TRP A 6 -7.79 32.74 -15.14
C TRP A 6 -6.93 33.03 -16.38
N GLN A 7 -5.98 32.15 -16.68
CA GLN A 7 -4.88 32.46 -17.61
C GLN A 7 -5.11 31.86 -19.01
N ASP A 8 -5.72 30.68 -19.10
CA ASP A 8 -5.88 29.96 -20.37
C ASP A 8 -7.34 29.57 -20.63
N PHE A 9 -7.76 29.78 -21.89
CA PHE A 9 -9.10 29.49 -22.41
C PHE A 9 -9.01 28.43 -23.51
N PHE A 10 -9.69 27.30 -23.30
CA PHE A 10 -9.82 26.23 -24.29
C PHE A 10 -11.30 25.90 -24.50
N VAL A 11 -11.66 25.54 -25.74
CA VAL A 11 -12.96 24.97 -26.05
C VAL A 11 -12.73 23.52 -26.42
N CYS A 12 -13.44 22.61 -25.76
CA CYS A 12 -13.42 21.19 -26.09
C CYS A 12 -14.73 20.81 -26.77
N GLU A 13 -14.63 19.96 -27.78
CA GLU A 13 -15.79 19.49 -28.52
C GLU A 13 -16.57 18.42 -27.75
N ASP A 14 -15.87 17.62 -26.94
CA ASP A 14 -16.47 16.52 -26.19
C ASP A 14 -15.81 16.23 -24.82
N GLU A 15 -16.36 15.25 -24.11
CA GLU A 15 -15.87 14.80 -22.80
C GLU A 15 -14.52 14.06 -22.87
N ASN A 16 -14.17 13.43 -24.00
CA ASN A 16 -12.90 12.72 -24.16
C ASN A 16 -11.72 13.70 -24.20
N GLU A 17 -11.90 14.82 -24.90
CA GLU A 17 -10.91 15.88 -24.98
C GLU A 17 -10.74 16.57 -23.61
N LEU A 18 -11.84 16.79 -22.88
CA LEU A 18 -11.82 17.24 -21.49
C LEU A 18 -11.01 16.28 -20.58
N LEU A 19 -11.17 14.97 -20.76
CA LEU A 19 -10.41 13.96 -20.02
C LEU A 19 -8.92 13.95 -20.39
N ALA A 20 -8.57 14.25 -21.65
CA ALA A 20 -7.17 14.37 -22.07
C ALA A 20 -6.50 15.57 -21.42
N ILE A 21 -7.14 16.74 -21.44
CA ILE A 21 -6.61 17.98 -20.87
C ILE A 21 -6.47 17.90 -19.35
N THR A 22 -7.44 17.28 -18.66
CA THR A 22 -7.35 17.10 -17.20
C THR A 22 -6.20 16.18 -16.81
N LYS A 23 -5.92 15.13 -17.61
CA LYS A 23 -4.73 14.27 -17.43
C LYS A 23 -3.43 15.01 -17.68
N GLU A 24 -3.34 15.78 -18.76
CA GLU A 24 -2.15 16.57 -19.10
C GLU A 24 -1.80 17.56 -17.99
N ASN A 25 -2.82 18.20 -17.41
CA ASN A 25 -2.65 19.16 -16.32
C ASN A 25 -2.53 18.51 -14.93
N ASN A 26 -2.57 17.17 -14.85
CA ASN A 26 -2.57 16.40 -13.61
C ASN A 26 -3.63 16.89 -12.60
N THR A 27 -4.87 17.04 -13.07
CA THR A 27 -6.02 17.46 -12.28
C THR A 27 -7.10 16.38 -12.22
N CYS A 28 -7.85 16.34 -11.11
CA CYS A 28 -8.94 15.41 -10.88
C CYS A 28 -10.23 16.16 -10.49
N LYS A 29 -11.38 15.56 -10.80
CA LYS A 29 -12.70 16.18 -10.57
C LYS A 29 -12.99 16.30 -9.07
N LYS A 30 -13.20 17.53 -8.60
CA LYS A 30 -13.60 17.83 -7.21
C LYS A 30 -15.11 17.78 -7.04
N CYS A 31 -15.84 18.50 -7.90
CA CYS A 31 -17.29 18.64 -7.80
C CYS A 31 -17.92 19.01 -9.15
N THR A 32 -19.24 18.86 -9.21
CA THR A 32 -20.09 19.39 -10.28
C THR A 32 -21.16 20.26 -9.66
N GLU A 33 -21.33 21.46 -10.20
CA GLU A 33 -22.34 22.43 -9.77
C GLU A 33 -23.28 22.71 -10.93
N GLN A 34 -24.58 22.75 -10.66
CA GLN A 34 -25.60 23.11 -11.64
C GLN A 34 -25.93 24.59 -11.52
N PHE A 35 -25.80 25.32 -12.61
CA PHE A 35 -26.18 26.72 -12.71
C PHE A 35 -27.33 26.90 -13.70
N ASN A 36 -27.99 28.06 -13.65
CA ASN A 36 -29.08 28.42 -14.57
C ASN A 36 -28.67 28.39 -16.06
N TYR A 37 -27.37 28.34 -16.36
CA TYR A 37 -26.78 28.36 -17.70
C TYR A 37 -26.02 27.08 -18.07
N GLY A 38 -26.15 26.00 -17.28
CA GLY A 38 -25.50 24.70 -17.57
C GLY A 38 -24.72 24.12 -16.40
N LEU A 39 -24.06 22.98 -16.65
CA LEU A 39 -23.21 22.29 -15.66
C LEU A 39 -21.80 22.88 -15.64
N CYS A 40 -21.24 23.04 -14.44
CA CYS A 40 -19.85 23.44 -14.24
C CYS A 40 -19.14 22.37 -13.43
N HIS A 41 -18.09 21.79 -13.99
CA HIS A 41 -17.20 20.86 -13.30
C HIS A 41 -15.97 21.60 -12.79
N THR A 42 -15.60 21.39 -11.54
CA THR A 42 -14.36 21.92 -10.97
C THR A 42 -13.37 20.78 -10.77
N TYR A 43 -12.15 20.98 -11.25
CA TYR A 43 -11.01 20.08 -11.13
C TYR A 43 -9.91 20.75 -10.33
N ILE A 44 -9.23 19.99 -9.50
CA ILE A 44 -8.10 20.42 -8.65
C ILE A 44 -6.92 19.49 -8.85
N CYS A 45 -5.75 19.79 -8.27
CA CYS A 45 -4.59 18.89 -8.32
C CYS A 45 -4.95 17.44 -7.97
N SER A 46 -4.53 16.48 -8.79
CA SER A 46 -4.71 15.04 -8.52
C SER A 46 -4.03 14.61 -7.21
N GLU A 47 -3.03 15.36 -6.75
CA GLU A 47 -2.30 15.12 -5.50
C GLU A 47 -2.78 16.03 -4.34
N TYR A 48 -3.98 16.61 -4.43
CA TYR A 48 -4.50 17.55 -3.40
C TYR A 48 -4.48 16.99 -1.97
N ARG A 49 -4.58 15.66 -1.80
CA ARG A 49 -4.50 15.03 -0.46
C ARG A 49 -3.12 15.19 0.19
N LYS A 50 -2.06 15.25 -0.63
CA LYS A 50 -0.67 15.46 -0.18
C LYS A 50 -0.29 16.94 -0.18
N TYR A 51 -0.81 17.68 -1.16
CA TYR A 51 -0.54 19.09 -1.35
C TYR A 51 -1.86 19.88 -1.34
N PRO A 52 -2.51 20.03 -0.17
CA PRO A 52 -3.83 20.67 -0.07
C PRO A 52 -3.79 22.17 -0.41
N LEU A 53 -2.60 22.77 -0.37
CA LEU A 53 -2.37 24.17 -0.72
C LEU A 53 -2.04 24.39 -2.21
N CYS A 54 -1.98 23.31 -3.02
CA CYS A 54 -1.70 23.42 -4.45
C CYS A 54 -2.73 24.31 -5.14
N LYS A 55 -2.22 25.27 -5.92
CA LYS A 55 -3.00 26.40 -6.42
C LYS A 55 -3.71 26.13 -7.74
N ILE A 56 -3.36 25.04 -8.44
CA ILE A 56 -3.95 24.70 -9.73
C ILE A 56 -5.43 24.36 -9.60
N GLN A 57 -6.24 24.97 -10.47
CA GLN A 57 -7.65 24.66 -10.62
C GLN A 57 -8.06 24.78 -12.08
N LEU A 58 -8.86 23.82 -12.54
CA LEU A 58 -9.47 23.84 -13.86
C LEU A 58 -10.99 23.83 -13.69
N LYS A 59 -11.69 24.73 -14.38
CA LYS A 59 -13.16 24.74 -14.44
C LYS A 59 -13.61 24.45 -15.86
N ALA A 60 -14.52 23.49 -16.01
CA ALA A 60 -15.15 23.14 -17.28
C ALA A 60 -16.62 23.48 -17.22
N LYS A 61 -17.07 24.43 -18.04
CA LYS A 61 -18.47 24.80 -18.17
C LYS A 61 -19.05 24.16 -19.43
N GLN A 62 -20.08 23.35 -19.28
CA GLN A 62 -20.77 22.71 -20.38
C GLN A 62 -21.80 23.64 -21.02
N SER A 63 -21.72 23.79 -22.33
CA SER A 63 -22.69 24.49 -23.17
C SER A 63 -23.84 23.57 -23.55
N SER A 64 -24.95 24.15 -24.02
CA SER A 64 -26.14 23.40 -24.44
C SER A 64 -25.91 22.50 -25.66
N ASP A 65 -24.88 22.78 -26.45
CA ASP A 65 -24.47 22.01 -27.63
C ASP A 65 -23.53 20.83 -27.30
N GLY A 66 -23.21 20.63 -26.01
CA GLY A 66 -22.32 19.57 -25.55
C GLY A 66 -20.84 19.95 -25.46
N THR A 67 -20.46 21.14 -25.93
CA THR A 67 -19.08 21.64 -25.86
C THR A 67 -18.71 22.10 -24.44
N TYR A 68 -17.42 22.11 -24.12
CA TYR A 68 -16.92 22.57 -22.82
C TYR A 68 -16.03 23.80 -22.97
N GLN A 69 -16.31 24.84 -22.20
CA GLN A 69 -15.42 25.97 -22.01
C GLN A 69 -14.54 25.75 -20.77
N LEU A 70 -13.23 25.74 -20.97
CA LEU A 70 -12.25 25.52 -19.92
C LEU A 70 -11.58 26.80 -19.45
N TYR A 71 -11.40 26.88 -18.14
CA TYR A 71 -10.67 27.95 -17.47
C TYR A 71 -9.63 27.32 -16.56
N LEU A 72 -8.35 27.55 -16.85
CA LEU A 72 -7.24 27.13 -15.99
C LEU A 72 -6.73 28.31 -15.16
N SER A 73 -6.49 28.08 -13.87
CA SER A 73 -5.93 29.08 -12.94
C SER A 73 -4.83 28.45 -12.10
N GLY A 74 -3.72 29.18 -11.99
CA GLY A 74 -2.59 28.83 -11.15
C GLY A 74 -1.72 27.71 -11.74
N SER A 75 -0.65 27.40 -11.03
CA SER A 75 0.28 26.33 -11.36
C SER A 75 0.45 25.39 -10.18
N HIS A 76 1.03 24.23 -10.43
CA HIS A 76 1.54 23.39 -9.35
C HIS A 76 2.70 24.13 -8.65
N ASP A 77 2.68 24.14 -7.32
CA ASP A 77 3.75 24.69 -6.46
C ASP A 77 4.55 23.57 -5.77
N HIS A 78 4.39 22.35 -6.25
CA HIS A 78 5.12 21.17 -5.83
C HIS A 78 5.72 20.47 -7.06
N GLN A 79 6.80 19.73 -6.83
CA GLN A 79 7.30 18.82 -7.86
C GLN A 79 6.23 17.77 -8.14
N GLN A 80 5.76 17.73 -9.38
CA GLN A 80 4.89 16.65 -9.83
C GLN A 80 5.67 15.33 -9.73
N ARG A 81 4.97 14.22 -9.44
CA ARG A 81 5.59 12.91 -9.57
C ARG A 81 6.16 12.75 -10.98
N ASN A 82 7.48 12.64 -11.09
CA ASN A 82 8.07 11.95 -12.22
C ASN A 82 7.42 10.57 -12.30
N THR A 83 6.99 10.16 -13.50
CA THR A 83 6.66 8.77 -13.80
C THR A 83 7.72 7.90 -13.13
N THR A 84 7.28 6.99 -12.26
CA THR A 84 8.15 6.24 -11.35
C THR A 84 9.46 5.84 -12.03
N THR A 85 10.60 6.34 -11.52
CA THR A 85 11.95 5.95 -11.97
C THR A 85 12.29 4.49 -11.67
N ARG A 86 11.34 3.73 -11.12
CA ARG A 86 11.48 2.31 -10.88
C ARG A 86 11.17 1.58 -12.17
N LEU A 87 12.16 0.82 -12.65
CA LEU A 87 12.02 -0.10 -13.78
C LEU A 87 10.69 -0.87 -13.63
N PRO A 88 9.83 -0.87 -14.66
CA PRO A 88 8.63 -1.69 -14.65
C PRO A 88 9.04 -3.15 -14.39
N SER A 89 8.21 -3.93 -13.69
CA SER A 89 8.44 -5.37 -13.69
C SER A 89 8.50 -5.87 -15.15
N PRO A 90 9.23 -6.95 -15.46
CA PRO A 90 9.30 -7.49 -16.83
C PRO A 90 7.92 -7.67 -17.47
N ILE A 91 6.93 -8.06 -16.67
CA ILE A 91 5.52 -8.17 -17.06
C ILE A 91 4.92 -6.82 -17.44
N ARG A 92 5.21 -5.77 -16.66
CA ARG A 92 4.73 -4.41 -16.94
C ARG A 92 5.39 -3.82 -18.19
N GLU A 93 6.65 -4.14 -18.49
CA GLU A 93 7.25 -3.77 -19.78
C GLU A 93 6.52 -4.43 -20.95
N VAL A 94 6.18 -5.71 -20.83
CA VAL A 94 5.40 -6.42 -21.84
C VAL A 94 4.01 -5.81 -21.99
N ILE A 95 3.31 -5.51 -20.89
CA ILE A 95 1.98 -4.87 -20.92
C ILE A 95 2.05 -3.47 -21.55
N ILE A 96 3.06 -2.66 -21.19
CA ILE A 96 3.27 -1.33 -21.77
C ILE A 96 3.50 -1.46 -23.27
N ARG A 97 4.40 -2.34 -23.70
CA ARG A 97 4.65 -2.59 -25.14
C ARG A 97 3.40 -3.05 -25.87
N LEU A 98 2.61 -3.95 -25.30
CA LEU A 98 1.38 -4.43 -25.93
C LEU A 98 0.31 -3.34 -26.00
N SER A 99 0.20 -2.51 -24.97
CA SER A 99 -0.69 -1.34 -24.96
C SER A 99 -0.26 -0.28 -25.97
N ASP A 100 1.04 -0.02 -26.10
CA ASP A 100 1.60 0.93 -27.08
C ASP A 100 1.39 0.45 -28.52
N ASN A 101 1.26 -0.86 -28.72
CA ASN A 101 0.86 -1.48 -29.99
C ASN A 101 -0.67 -1.51 -30.20
N GLY A 102 -1.45 -0.81 -29.37
CA GLY A 102 -2.89 -0.62 -29.55
C GLY A 102 -3.77 -1.79 -29.08
N LEU A 103 -3.21 -2.76 -28.34
CA LEU A 103 -4.02 -3.85 -27.79
C LEU A 103 -4.87 -3.37 -26.62
N VAL A 104 -6.13 -3.76 -26.60
CA VAL A 104 -7.03 -3.51 -25.45
C VAL A 104 -6.80 -4.54 -24.34
N THR A 105 -7.16 -4.20 -23.10
CA THR A 105 -6.91 -5.02 -21.89
C THR A 105 -7.29 -6.49 -22.03
N SER A 106 -8.40 -6.81 -22.71
CA SER A 106 -8.84 -8.19 -22.94
C SER A 106 -7.91 -8.98 -23.87
N GLN A 107 -7.32 -8.31 -24.87
CA GLN A 107 -6.33 -8.90 -25.77
C GLN A 107 -4.97 -9.03 -25.09
N ILE A 108 -4.57 -8.03 -24.31
CA ILE A 108 -3.35 -8.11 -23.48
C ILE A 108 -3.44 -9.31 -22.54
N ASN A 109 -4.56 -9.51 -21.85
CA ASN A 109 -4.75 -10.66 -20.96
C ASN A 109 -4.60 -11.99 -21.70
N LYS A 110 -5.18 -12.14 -22.90
CA LYS A 110 -5.03 -13.35 -23.74
C LYS A 110 -3.58 -13.59 -24.18
N VAL A 111 -2.88 -12.53 -24.55
CA VAL A 111 -1.45 -12.61 -24.92
C VAL A 111 -0.60 -12.97 -23.70
N MET A 112 -0.92 -12.42 -22.53
CA MET A 112 -0.24 -12.72 -21.28
C MET A 112 -0.50 -14.15 -20.81
N GLU A 113 -1.71 -14.68 -20.99
CA GLU A 113 -2.05 -16.10 -20.77
C GLU A 113 -1.25 -17.02 -21.71
N ALA A 114 -1.02 -16.61 -22.96
CA ALA A 114 -0.22 -17.37 -23.94
C ALA A 114 1.30 -17.28 -23.68
N LEU A 115 1.81 -16.13 -23.23
CA LEU A 115 3.23 -15.90 -22.92
C LEU A 115 3.63 -16.46 -21.55
N HIS A 116 2.68 -16.59 -20.63
CA HIS A 116 2.87 -17.20 -19.32
C HIS A 116 1.88 -18.35 -19.14
N PRO A 117 2.17 -19.55 -19.70
CA PRO A 117 1.33 -20.73 -19.55
C PRO A 117 1.08 -21.12 -18.09
N ASP A 118 1.91 -20.65 -17.15
CA ASP A 118 1.73 -20.85 -15.71
C ASP A 118 0.57 -20.04 -15.10
N LEU A 119 0.12 -18.98 -15.77
CA LEU A 119 -1.12 -18.27 -15.47
C LEU A 119 -2.32 -18.93 -16.16
N SER A 120 -2.09 -19.80 -17.14
CA SER A 120 -3.16 -20.63 -17.70
C SER A 120 -3.70 -21.54 -16.59
N ILE A 121 -5.02 -21.68 -16.57
CA ILE A 121 -5.74 -22.52 -15.60
C ILE A 121 -5.30 -23.96 -15.84
N ASP A 122 -4.28 -24.42 -15.10
CA ASP A 122 -4.00 -25.84 -15.01
C ASP A 122 -5.17 -26.48 -14.27
N THR A 123 -6.11 -27.02 -15.05
CA THR A 123 -7.36 -27.62 -14.60
C THR A 123 -7.17 -28.92 -13.85
N LYS A 124 -5.94 -29.36 -13.57
CA LYS A 124 -5.71 -30.39 -12.56
C LYS A 124 -6.18 -29.84 -11.21
N VAL A 125 -7.37 -30.29 -10.81
CA VAL A 125 -7.96 -30.03 -9.50
C VAL A 125 -6.90 -30.36 -8.44
N MET A 126 -6.34 -29.33 -7.83
CA MET A 126 -5.44 -29.48 -6.70
C MET A 126 -6.31 -29.88 -5.51
N ASN A 127 -6.35 -31.18 -5.21
CA ASN A 127 -7.01 -31.70 -4.03
C ASN A 127 -6.12 -31.51 -2.79
N ALA A 128 -6.70 -31.70 -1.60
CA ALA A 128 -6.00 -31.52 -0.33
C ALA A 128 -4.71 -32.36 -0.25
N ALA A 129 -4.72 -33.61 -0.74
CA ALA A 129 -3.56 -34.49 -0.72
C ALA A 129 -2.40 -33.95 -1.58
N HIS A 130 -2.68 -33.47 -2.79
CA HIS A 130 -1.68 -32.84 -3.65
C HIS A 130 -1.12 -31.57 -3.03
N LEU A 131 -1.97 -30.75 -2.39
CA LEU A 131 -1.55 -29.53 -1.71
C LEU A 131 -0.65 -29.84 -0.50
N GLN A 132 -1.04 -30.80 0.33
CA GLN A 132 -0.23 -31.26 1.46
C GLN A 132 1.13 -31.77 1.00
N GLN A 133 1.17 -32.60 -0.04
CA GLN A 133 2.43 -33.11 -0.60
C GLN A 133 3.29 -31.97 -1.15
N TRP A 134 2.69 -31.01 -1.86
CA TRP A 134 3.41 -29.84 -2.37
C TRP A 134 4.03 -29.02 -1.24
N CYS A 135 3.31 -28.88 -0.12
CA CYS A 135 3.80 -28.18 1.06
C CYS A 135 4.93 -28.94 1.77
N LEU A 136 4.75 -30.25 1.96
CA LEU A 136 5.71 -31.13 2.64
C LEU A 136 7.09 -31.10 1.95
N LEU A 137 7.10 -31.12 0.61
CA LEU A 137 8.33 -31.06 -0.18
C LEU A 137 9.13 -29.75 -0.01
N ARG A 138 8.53 -28.72 0.61
CA ARG A 138 9.10 -27.38 0.78
C ARG A 138 9.20 -26.95 2.24
N GLN A 139 9.06 -27.85 3.22
CA GLN A 139 9.17 -27.49 4.64
C GLN A 139 10.60 -27.12 5.06
N ASN A 140 11.61 -27.67 4.39
CA ASN A 140 13.00 -27.46 4.80
C ASN A 140 13.50 -26.06 4.42
N VAL A 141 14.17 -25.40 5.36
CA VAL A 141 14.84 -24.12 5.10
C VAL A 141 15.94 -24.33 4.04
N PRO A 142 15.94 -23.55 2.95
CA PRO A 142 16.94 -23.70 1.90
C PRO A 142 18.36 -23.43 2.42
N PRO A 143 19.37 -24.13 1.86
CA PRO A 143 20.77 -23.84 2.18
C PRO A 143 21.16 -22.42 1.69
N PRO A 144 22.26 -21.83 2.20
CA PRO A 144 22.63 -20.44 1.89
C PRO A 144 22.81 -20.14 0.40
N ASP A 145 23.29 -21.09 -0.39
CA ASP A 145 23.45 -20.99 -1.85
C ASP A 145 22.11 -20.96 -2.61
N LYS A 146 21.00 -21.28 -1.92
CA LYS A 146 19.63 -21.26 -2.43
C LYS A 146 18.75 -20.30 -1.63
N GLN A 147 19.30 -19.18 -1.20
CA GLN A 147 18.61 -18.22 -0.31
C GLN A 147 17.31 -17.63 -0.86
N HIS A 148 17.12 -17.67 -2.18
CA HIS A 148 15.91 -17.20 -2.87
C HIS A 148 14.87 -18.29 -3.10
N ASP A 149 15.20 -19.56 -2.88
CA ASP A 149 14.25 -20.64 -3.02
C ASP A 149 13.14 -20.49 -1.96
N ILE A 150 11.92 -20.79 -2.36
CA ILE A 150 10.78 -20.74 -1.45
C ILE A 150 10.80 -21.92 -0.48
N PHE A 151 10.36 -21.65 0.74
CA PHE A 151 10.04 -22.70 1.70
C PHE A 151 8.81 -22.32 2.52
N ILE A 152 8.24 -23.34 3.15
CA ILE A 152 6.97 -23.29 3.86
C ILE A 152 7.26 -23.58 5.33
N PRO A 153 7.48 -22.55 6.15
CA PRO A 153 7.80 -22.74 7.57
C PRO A 153 6.64 -23.41 8.32
N TYR A 154 5.41 -23.26 7.83
CA TYR A 154 4.23 -23.83 8.45
C TYR A 154 3.06 -23.92 7.47
N TYR A 155 2.29 -25.00 7.59
CA TYR A 155 1.01 -25.11 6.89
C TYR A 155 -0.02 -25.95 7.66
N VAL A 156 -1.29 -25.63 7.41
CA VAL A 156 -2.49 -26.45 7.62
C VAL A 156 -3.16 -26.53 6.26
N ALA A 157 -3.34 -27.74 5.74
CA ALA A 157 -3.91 -27.96 4.40
C ALA A 157 -4.87 -29.15 4.42
N ASN A 158 -5.84 -29.12 5.33
CA ASN A 158 -6.83 -30.19 5.48
C ASN A 158 -7.84 -30.16 4.33
N ASP A 159 -8.31 -28.97 3.98
CA ASP A 159 -9.18 -28.66 2.84
C ASP A 159 -9.06 -27.15 2.50
N VAL A 160 -9.65 -26.71 1.40
CA VAL A 160 -9.77 -25.30 0.99
C VAL A 160 -10.45 -24.44 2.05
N ASN A 161 -11.33 -25.01 2.88
CA ASN A 161 -12.01 -24.29 3.96
C ASN A 161 -11.19 -24.18 5.26
N ASP A 162 -10.13 -24.98 5.41
CA ASP A 162 -9.24 -25.00 6.57
C ASP A 162 -7.79 -25.00 6.08
N LEU A 163 -7.42 -23.85 5.52
CA LEU A 163 -6.15 -23.60 4.86
C LEU A 163 -5.41 -22.48 5.56
N PHE A 164 -4.17 -22.75 5.94
CA PHE A 164 -3.18 -21.75 6.31
C PHE A 164 -1.87 -22.20 5.72
N ILE A 165 -1.29 -21.48 4.75
CA ILE A 165 0.04 -21.80 4.23
C ILE A 165 0.89 -20.55 4.31
N CYS A 166 1.99 -20.61 5.06
CA CYS A 166 2.98 -19.53 5.11
C CYS A 166 4.07 -19.80 4.08
N PHE A 167 4.44 -18.78 3.32
CA PHE A 167 5.46 -18.85 2.27
C PHE A 167 6.53 -17.78 2.52
N THR A 168 7.80 -18.15 2.37
CA THR A 168 8.92 -17.20 2.47
C THR A 168 10.17 -17.72 1.75
N THR A 169 11.26 -16.96 1.80
CA THR A 169 12.61 -17.37 1.39
C THR A 169 13.58 -17.09 2.54
N ARG A 170 14.77 -17.71 2.52
CA ARG A 170 15.78 -17.45 3.56
C ARG A 170 16.21 -15.99 3.60
N GLN A 171 16.33 -15.36 2.44
CA GLN A 171 16.70 -13.96 2.33
C GLN A 171 15.61 -13.03 2.89
N LEU A 172 14.33 -13.25 2.54
CA LEU A 172 13.23 -12.42 3.06
C LEU A 172 13.04 -12.57 4.57
N SER A 173 13.17 -13.79 5.09
CA SER A 173 13.04 -14.04 6.52
C SER A 173 14.18 -13.44 7.35
N SER A 174 15.34 -13.16 6.74
CA SER A 174 16.45 -12.49 7.43
C SER A 174 16.09 -11.10 7.95
N ALA A 175 15.07 -10.45 7.37
CA ALA A 175 14.64 -9.11 7.77
C ALA A 175 14.14 -9.02 9.23
N CYS A 176 13.66 -10.12 9.83
CA CYS A 176 13.23 -10.11 11.23
C CYS A 176 14.36 -9.96 12.26
N LYS A 177 15.62 -10.04 11.81
CA LYS A 177 16.79 -9.71 12.65
C LYS A 177 16.91 -8.21 12.94
N TYR A 178 16.39 -7.38 12.03
CA TYR A 178 16.71 -5.95 12.01
C TYR A 178 15.63 -5.08 12.63
N SER A 179 14.45 -5.63 12.90
CA SER A 179 13.31 -4.85 13.38
C SER A 179 12.41 -5.65 14.30
N SER A 180 11.94 -4.97 15.33
CA SER A 180 10.93 -5.47 16.27
C SER A 180 9.50 -5.15 15.85
N VAL A 181 9.32 -4.53 14.70
CA VAL A 181 8.00 -4.14 14.20
C VAL A 181 7.58 -5.05 13.07
N LEU A 182 6.39 -5.61 13.20
CA LEU A 182 5.75 -6.41 12.17
C LEU A 182 4.54 -5.65 11.62
N ALA A 183 4.56 -5.31 10.34
CA ALA A 183 3.39 -4.79 9.65
C ALA A 183 2.69 -5.94 8.91
N ILE A 184 1.37 -6.01 9.03
CA ILE A 184 0.52 -7.05 8.45
C ILE A 184 -0.71 -6.39 7.86
N ASP A 185 -1.08 -6.79 6.65
CA ASP A 185 -2.36 -6.41 6.07
C ASP A 185 -2.82 -7.49 5.07
N CYS A 186 -4.13 -7.74 5.06
CA CYS A 186 -4.74 -8.76 4.22
C CYS A 186 -5.23 -8.18 2.90
N THR A 187 -4.87 -8.87 1.82
CA THR A 187 -5.45 -8.66 0.53
C THR A 187 -6.45 -9.77 0.19
N TYR A 188 -7.71 -9.36 0.04
CA TYR A 188 -8.82 -10.23 -0.34
C TYR A 188 -8.93 -10.47 -1.85
N LYS A 189 -9.68 -11.53 -2.20
CA LYS A 189 -10.14 -11.84 -3.57
C LYS A 189 -9.00 -12.11 -4.56
N ILE A 190 -7.96 -12.80 -4.11
CA ILE A 190 -6.81 -13.18 -4.95
C ILE A 190 -7.06 -14.48 -5.69
N THR A 191 -7.70 -15.46 -5.04
CA THR A 191 -7.99 -16.75 -5.65
C THR A 191 -9.45 -16.89 -6.08
N THR A 192 -9.73 -17.82 -6.99
CA THR A 192 -11.11 -18.17 -7.40
C THR A 192 -11.93 -18.77 -6.26
N ASN A 193 -11.27 -19.41 -5.30
CA ASN A 193 -11.87 -19.97 -4.09
C ASN A 193 -12.05 -18.94 -2.97
N GLU A 194 -11.85 -17.65 -3.28
CA GLU A 194 -11.99 -16.54 -2.34
C GLU A 194 -11.04 -16.56 -1.14
N LEU A 195 -9.96 -17.35 -1.22
CA LEU A 195 -8.89 -17.35 -0.22
C LEU A 195 -8.26 -15.95 -0.13
N SER A 196 -7.91 -15.61 1.10
CA SER A 196 -7.32 -14.34 1.49
C SER A 196 -5.79 -14.46 1.57
N LEU A 197 -5.10 -13.36 1.25
CA LEU A 197 -3.64 -13.31 1.25
C LEU A 197 -3.17 -12.30 2.30
N LEU A 198 -2.66 -12.80 3.42
CA LEU A 198 -1.95 -11.97 4.39
C LEU A 198 -0.56 -11.68 3.87
N VAL A 199 -0.22 -10.40 3.82
CA VAL A 199 1.13 -9.95 3.48
C VAL A 199 1.74 -9.35 4.73
N PHE A 200 2.96 -9.78 5.05
CA PHE A 200 3.61 -9.32 6.26
C PHE A 200 5.10 -9.05 6.04
N GLY A 201 5.62 -8.13 6.85
CA GLY A 201 6.98 -7.68 6.74
C GLY A 201 7.29 -6.60 7.76
N THR A 202 8.38 -5.89 7.55
CA THR A 202 8.82 -4.82 8.44
C THR A 202 9.23 -3.59 7.64
N SER A 203 9.61 -2.51 8.32
CA SER A 203 10.15 -1.33 7.66
C SER A 203 11.50 -0.93 8.25
N ASP A 204 12.36 -0.40 7.39
CA ASP A 204 13.65 0.14 7.79
C ASP A 204 13.56 1.57 8.30
N TYR A 205 14.69 2.14 8.74
CA TYR A 205 14.72 3.49 9.30
C TYR A 205 14.43 4.59 8.27
N ASN A 206 14.46 4.24 6.98
CA ASN A 206 14.05 5.12 5.88
C ASN A 206 12.57 4.93 5.51
N ARG A 207 11.79 4.26 6.37
CA ARG A 207 10.36 3.95 6.19
C ARG A 207 10.09 3.14 4.92
N ARG A 208 11.08 2.42 4.38
CA ARG A 208 10.87 1.48 3.28
C ARG A 208 10.37 0.16 3.86
N PHE A 209 9.29 -0.36 3.29
CA PHE A 209 8.77 -1.68 3.63
C PHE A 209 9.60 -2.81 3.00
N TYR A 210 9.90 -3.82 3.80
CA TYR A 210 10.59 -5.06 3.44
C TYR A 210 9.67 -6.24 3.73
N PRO A 211 9.14 -6.91 2.69
CA PRO A 211 8.33 -8.09 2.91
C PRO A 211 9.16 -9.20 3.55
N MET A 212 8.53 -9.98 4.42
CA MET A 212 9.14 -11.16 5.04
C MET A 212 8.49 -12.45 4.55
N GLY A 213 7.24 -12.38 4.10
CA GLY A 213 6.52 -13.51 3.56
C GLY A 213 5.07 -13.17 3.27
N ILE A 214 4.32 -14.20 2.90
CA ILE A 214 2.88 -14.15 2.68
C ILE A 214 2.23 -15.38 3.31
N CYS A 215 0.97 -15.26 3.75
CA CYS A 215 0.16 -16.40 4.14
C CYS A 215 -1.12 -16.47 3.31
N LEU A 216 -1.38 -17.63 2.72
CA LEU A 216 -2.66 -17.93 2.07
C LEU A 216 -3.58 -18.58 3.10
N ILE A 217 -4.74 -17.98 3.34
CA ILE A 217 -5.68 -18.40 4.38
C ILE A 217 -7.09 -18.60 3.83
N SER A 218 -7.81 -19.59 4.38
CA SER A 218 -9.21 -19.86 4.04
C SER A 218 -10.21 -19.03 4.83
N THR A 219 -9.83 -18.61 6.02
CA THR A 219 -10.67 -17.81 6.92
C THR A 219 -10.37 -16.33 6.79
N ASP A 220 -11.28 -15.50 7.29
CA ASP A 220 -11.01 -14.08 7.51
C ASP A 220 -9.88 -13.86 8.54
N GLU A 221 -9.45 -12.60 8.66
CA GLU A 221 -8.50 -12.13 9.66
C GLU A 221 -9.02 -12.38 11.09
N SER A 222 -8.76 -13.58 11.62
CA SER A 222 -9.14 -13.95 12.99
C SER A 222 -7.96 -13.81 13.95
N ALA A 223 -8.25 -13.64 15.24
CA ALA A 223 -7.23 -13.64 16.29
C ALA A 223 -6.36 -14.90 16.25
N ASP A 224 -6.94 -16.06 15.91
CA ASP A 224 -6.20 -17.32 15.81
C ASP A 224 -5.31 -17.38 14.56
N THR A 225 -5.69 -16.72 13.47
CA THR A 225 -4.84 -16.54 12.28
C THR A 225 -3.60 -15.73 12.63
N PHE A 226 -3.77 -14.59 13.32
CA PHE A 226 -2.64 -13.77 13.77
C PHE A 226 -1.78 -14.48 14.80
N ARG A 227 -2.37 -15.19 15.78
CA ARG A 227 -1.63 -16.02 16.74
C ARG A 227 -0.79 -17.10 16.04
N THR A 228 -1.36 -17.76 15.04
CA THR A 228 -0.66 -18.76 14.24
C THR A 228 0.50 -18.10 13.51
N LEU A 229 0.27 -16.98 12.81
CA LEU A 229 1.31 -16.22 12.14
C LEU A 229 2.45 -15.83 13.11
N PHE A 230 2.15 -15.28 14.28
CA PHE A 230 3.17 -14.90 15.27
C PHE A 230 3.98 -16.09 15.76
N ARG A 231 3.35 -17.24 16.01
CA ARG A 231 4.06 -18.47 16.39
C ARG A 231 4.99 -18.94 15.29
N VAL A 232 4.54 -18.93 14.03
CA VAL A 232 5.37 -19.26 12.88
C VAL A 232 6.57 -18.31 12.80
N ILE A 233 6.32 -17.01 13.01
CA ILE A 233 7.35 -15.97 12.98
C ILE A 233 8.32 -16.05 14.17
N GLN A 234 7.94 -16.65 15.29
CA GLN A 234 8.86 -16.92 16.40
C GLN A 234 9.68 -18.19 16.14
N GLN A 235 9.03 -19.25 15.68
CA GLN A 235 9.67 -20.54 15.41
C GLN A 235 10.69 -20.47 14.28
N TRP A 236 10.38 -19.79 13.18
CA TRP A 236 11.32 -19.68 12.07
C TRP A 236 12.53 -18.75 12.39
N ALA A 237 12.39 -17.79 13.31
CA ALA A 237 13.38 -16.77 13.60
C ALA A 237 14.44 -17.39 14.49
N SER A 238 14.04 -18.26 15.41
CA SER A 238 14.98 -19.10 16.15
C SER A 238 15.77 -20.03 15.22
N VAL A 239 15.15 -20.60 14.18
CA VAL A 239 15.81 -21.52 13.23
C VAL A 239 16.75 -20.81 12.26
N VAL A 240 16.34 -19.69 11.65
CA VAL A 240 17.13 -18.99 10.62
C VAL A 240 18.15 -18.04 11.25
N ASN A 241 17.83 -17.49 12.43
CA ASN A 241 18.56 -16.34 13.00
C ASN A 241 19.16 -16.60 14.38
N ASN A 242 18.95 -17.77 15.00
CA ASN A 242 19.38 -18.08 16.37
C ASN A 242 18.93 -17.02 17.40
N GLN A 243 17.79 -16.36 17.15
CA GLN A 243 17.23 -15.36 18.06
C GLN A 243 15.76 -15.68 18.35
N ALA A 244 15.44 -15.78 19.63
CA ALA A 244 14.08 -15.77 20.13
C ALA A 244 13.76 -14.33 20.55
N ASP A 245 12.56 -13.85 20.22
CA ASP A 245 11.98 -12.61 20.76
C ASP A 245 12.47 -11.29 20.15
N THR A 246 12.11 -11.03 18.89
CA THR A 246 12.33 -9.70 18.31
C THR A 246 11.06 -8.85 18.18
N ILE A 247 9.86 -9.39 18.03
CA ILE A 247 8.68 -8.57 17.71
C ILE A 247 8.03 -7.99 18.97
N SER A 248 8.03 -6.66 19.09
CA SER A 248 7.40 -5.89 20.16
C SER A 248 6.23 -5.01 19.71
N HIS A 249 6.11 -4.74 18.40
CA HIS A 249 5.06 -3.87 17.84
C HIS A 249 4.43 -4.48 16.59
N VAL A 250 3.12 -4.29 16.43
CA VAL A 250 2.37 -4.71 15.25
C VAL A 250 1.71 -3.49 14.60
N LEU A 251 1.86 -3.34 13.29
CA LEU A 251 1.21 -2.30 12.50
C LEU A 251 0.15 -2.94 11.61
N ALA A 252 -1.10 -2.52 11.75
CA ALA A 252 -2.26 -3.01 11.02
C ALA A 252 -3.17 -1.83 10.63
N ASP A 253 -4.15 -2.08 9.78
CA ASP A 253 -5.02 -1.03 9.24
C ASP A 253 -5.89 -0.38 10.32
N GLY A 254 -6.09 0.93 10.19
CA GLY A 254 -6.81 1.76 11.15
C GLY A 254 -7.47 2.94 10.45
N ALA A 255 -8.74 3.20 10.77
CA ALA A 255 -9.57 4.18 10.08
C ALA A 255 -8.99 5.63 10.17
N PRO A 256 -9.19 6.47 9.13
CA PRO A 256 -8.61 7.79 9.04
C PRO A 256 -9.26 8.79 10.00
N VAL A 257 -8.50 9.81 10.42
CA VAL A 257 -8.97 10.79 11.39
C VAL A 257 -8.58 12.24 11.07
N GLU A 258 -9.42 13.14 11.60
CA GLU A 258 -9.42 14.61 11.56
C GLU A 258 -8.11 15.27 12.01
N GLN A 259 -7.98 16.56 11.69
CA GLN A 259 -6.75 17.36 11.81
C GLN A 259 -6.13 17.41 13.22
N ASP A 260 -6.93 17.33 14.27
CA ASP A 260 -6.44 17.26 15.66
C ASP A 260 -5.77 15.91 15.96
N ILE A 261 -6.30 14.83 15.39
CA ILE A 261 -5.77 13.48 15.58
C ILE A 261 -4.52 13.27 14.73
N PHE A 262 -4.44 13.90 13.56
CA PHE A 262 -3.18 14.03 12.82
C PHE A 262 -2.10 14.72 13.66
N SER A 263 -2.45 15.78 14.39
CA SER A 263 -1.49 16.48 15.26
C SER A 263 -1.04 15.62 16.44
N MET A 264 -1.96 14.84 17.02
CA MET A 264 -1.64 13.85 18.06
C MET A 264 -0.76 12.71 17.53
N GLN A 265 -0.97 12.26 16.30
CA GLN A 265 -0.16 11.23 15.63
C GLN A 265 1.32 11.62 15.55
N LEU A 266 1.61 12.92 15.41
CA LEU A 266 2.98 13.44 15.24
C LEU A 266 3.69 13.74 16.57
N VAL A 267 3.05 13.49 17.71
CA VAL A 267 3.67 13.71 19.01
C VAL A 267 4.81 12.71 19.20
N PHE A 268 5.96 13.16 19.71
CA PHE A 268 7.14 12.32 19.94
C PHE A 268 7.33 11.88 21.41
N ASP A 269 6.49 12.36 22.32
CA ASP A 269 6.58 12.11 23.76
C ASP A 269 5.25 11.59 24.32
N GLY A 270 5.30 10.50 25.08
CA GLY A 270 4.11 9.86 25.62
C GLY A 270 3.34 10.70 26.64
N GLN A 271 4.00 11.60 27.37
CA GLN A 271 3.32 12.50 28.29
C GLN A 271 2.58 13.61 27.53
N ILE A 272 3.21 14.17 26.50
CA ILE A 272 2.57 15.12 25.59
C ILE A 272 1.38 14.46 24.89
N PHE A 273 1.50 13.19 24.48
CA PHE A 273 0.41 12.45 23.85
C PHE A 273 -0.77 12.25 24.81
N ALA A 274 -0.49 11.89 26.07
CA ALA A 274 -1.52 11.74 27.09
C ALA A 274 -2.25 13.08 27.38
N ILE A 275 -1.51 14.19 27.41
CA ILE A 275 -2.08 15.54 27.57
C ILE A 275 -2.95 15.90 26.35
N ALA A 276 -2.42 15.71 25.14
CA ALA A 276 -3.13 16.00 23.89
C ALA A 276 -4.42 15.18 23.76
N SER A 277 -4.38 13.89 24.16
CA SER A 277 -5.55 13.02 24.21
C SER A 277 -6.65 13.58 25.12
N ARG A 278 -6.29 14.01 26.34
CA ARG A 278 -7.24 14.62 27.27
C ARG A 278 -7.84 15.92 26.73
N LEU A 279 -7.01 16.77 26.11
CA LEU A 279 -7.45 18.03 25.52
C LEU A 279 -8.41 17.80 24.34
N MET A 280 -8.16 16.80 23.50
CA MET A 280 -9.02 16.44 22.38
C MET A 280 -10.39 15.90 22.86
N LEU A 281 -10.40 15.04 23.87
CA LEU A 281 -11.64 14.54 24.48
C LEU A 281 -12.44 15.66 25.16
N LEU A 282 -11.76 16.63 25.77
CA LEU A 282 -12.39 17.81 26.37
C LEU A 282 -12.96 18.75 25.30
N LYS A 283 -12.21 19.05 24.23
CA LYS A 283 -12.67 19.89 23.12
C LYS A 283 -13.91 19.30 22.45
N SER A 284 -13.88 18.01 22.14
CA SER A 284 -15.01 17.29 21.53
C SER A 284 -16.22 17.14 22.46
N SER A 285 -16.06 17.32 23.78
CA SER A 285 -17.19 17.28 24.73
C SER A 285 -18.19 18.42 24.56
N THR A 286 -17.80 19.49 23.87
CA THR A 286 -18.65 20.66 23.62
C THR A 286 -19.59 20.48 22.42
N ASP A 287 -19.38 19.42 21.63
CA ASP A 287 -20.19 19.11 20.45
C ASP A 287 -20.98 17.82 20.67
N ALA A 288 -22.30 17.94 20.72
CA ALA A 288 -23.19 16.81 20.97
C ALA A 288 -23.15 15.77 19.83
N GLU A 289 -22.85 16.19 18.59
CA GLU A 289 -22.79 15.30 17.42
C GLU A 289 -21.54 14.41 17.45
N LEU A 290 -20.51 14.79 18.20
CA LEU A 290 -19.26 14.05 18.33
C LEU A 290 -19.24 13.06 19.50
N ASN A 291 -20.32 12.93 20.28
CA ASN A 291 -20.32 12.11 21.48
C ASN A 291 -20.04 10.62 21.22
N ASP A 292 -20.67 10.05 20.19
CA ASP A 292 -20.49 8.64 19.83
C ASP A 292 -19.06 8.38 19.34
N PHE A 293 -18.55 9.29 18.50
CA PHE A 293 -17.17 9.25 18.04
C PHE A 293 -16.17 9.37 19.20
N ARG A 294 -16.37 10.31 20.12
CA ARG A 294 -15.52 10.50 21.29
C ARG A 294 -15.46 9.25 22.16
N GLN A 295 -16.62 8.67 22.50
CA GLN A 295 -16.69 7.46 23.32
C GLN A 295 -15.99 6.27 22.64
N TYR A 296 -16.21 6.11 21.33
CA TYR A 296 -15.52 5.12 20.53
C TYR A 296 -14.00 5.36 20.53
N PHE A 297 -13.57 6.60 20.24
CA PHE A 297 -12.17 6.96 20.13
C PHE A 297 -11.41 6.80 21.45
N GLU A 298 -12.00 7.25 22.56
CA GLU A 298 -11.42 7.04 23.89
C GLU A 298 -11.25 5.55 24.21
N ARG A 299 -12.30 4.76 23.99
CA ARG A 299 -12.28 3.32 24.31
C ARG A 299 -11.29 2.54 23.46
N GLU A 300 -11.32 2.72 22.15
CA GLU A 300 -10.51 1.94 21.22
C GLU A 300 -9.07 2.49 21.13
N TRP A 301 -8.90 3.78 20.90
CA TRP A 301 -7.61 4.35 20.50
C TRP A 301 -6.80 4.96 21.65
N ILE A 302 -7.46 5.37 22.75
CA ILE A 302 -6.74 5.92 23.91
C ILE A 302 -6.55 4.86 25.01
N LEU A 303 -7.57 4.05 25.30
CA LEU A 303 -7.51 3.07 26.38
C LEU A 303 -7.02 1.70 25.92
N SER A 304 -7.50 1.23 24.76
CA SER A 304 -7.19 -0.13 24.28
C SER A 304 -5.93 -0.19 23.42
N LEU A 305 -5.69 0.81 22.57
CA LEU A 305 -4.56 0.87 21.63
C LEU A 305 -3.70 2.14 21.77
N PRO A 306 -3.15 2.50 22.95
CA PRO A 306 -2.55 3.82 23.21
C PRO A 306 -1.27 4.15 22.41
N TYR A 307 -0.76 3.23 21.59
CA TYR A 307 0.55 3.33 20.93
C TYR A 307 0.47 3.61 19.41
N TRP A 308 -0.60 4.26 18.94
CA TRP A 308 -0.80 4.56 17.52
C TRP A 308 -0.07 5.82 17.01
N TYR A 309 0.60 6.57 17.88
CA TYR A 309 1.33 7.82 17.54
C TYR A 309 2.81 7.56 17.21
N GLU A 310 3.44 8.44 16.42
CA GLU A 310 4.83 8.28 15.93
C GLU A 310 5.86 8.19 17.05
N GLY A 311 5.65 8.92 18.17
CA GLY A 311 6.50 8.84 19.35
C GLY A 311 6.44 7.50 20.09
N ALA A 312 5.38 6.71 19.93
CA ALA A 312 5.22 5.42 20.61
C ALA A 312 6.22 4.38 20.10
N ALA A 313 6.56 4.49 18.81
CA ALA A 313 7.52 3.64 18.14
C ALA A 313 8.32 4.51 17.16
N CYS A 314 9.28 5.24 17.70
CA CYS A 314 10.13 6.14 16.91
C CYS A 314 10.79 5.38 15.75
N LEU A 315 10.85 6.01 14.58
CA LEU A 315 11.41 5.47 13.33
C LEU A 315 10.56 4.40 12.63
N VAL A 316 9.39 4.07 13.17
CA VAL A 316 8.42 3.19 12.52
C VAL A 316 7.48 4.04 11.64
N PRO A 317 7.12 3.60 10.42
CA PRO A 317 6.13 4.32 9.64
C PRO A 317 4.79 4.35 10.36
N SER A 318 4.14 5.50 10.38
CA SER A 318 2.83 5.74 11.00
C SER A 318 1.63 5.36 10.12
N THR A 319 1.91 4.89 8.90
CA THR A 319 0.92 4.53 7.89
C THR A 319 1.29 3.19 7.26
N ASN A 320 0.31 2.39 6.88
CA ASN A 320 0.48 1.13 6.15
C ASN A 320 0.80 1.31 4.64
N ASN A 321 1.07 2.53 4.15
CA ASN A 321 1.33 2.87 2.75
C ASN A 321 2.30 1.90 2.02
N GLY A 322 3.34 1.44 2.72
CA GLY A 322 4.29 0.48 2.16
C GLY A 322 3.66 -0.87 1.84
N LEU A 323 2.78 -1.34 2.71
CA LEU A 323 2.04 -2.59 2.61
C LEU A 323 0.89 -2.46 1.60
N GLU A 324 0.14 -1.35 1.62
CA GLU A 324 -0.86 -1.03 0.59
C GLU A 324 -0.25 -1.00 -0.82
N SER A 325 0.92 -0.36 -0.97
CA SER A 325 1.63 -0.31 -2.24
C SER A 325 2.08 -1.70 -2.68
N LEU A 326 2.47 -2.57 -1.75
CA LEU A 326 2.86 -3.94 -2.09
C LEU A 326 1.65 -4.76 -2.52
N ASN A 327 0.55 -4.68 -1.76
CA ASN A 327 -0.74 -5.29 -2.10
C ASN A 327 -1.24 -4.83 -3.48
N GLY A 328 -1.06 -3.55 -3.80
CA GLY A 328 -1.31 -2.99 -5.12
C GLY A 328 -0.45 -3.64 -6.22
N ARG A 329 0.83 -3.92 -5.95
CA ARG A 329 1.73 -4.64 -6.89
C ARG A 329 1.31 -6.09 -7.09
N ILE A 330 0.91 -6.81 -6.04
CA ILE A 330 0.40 -8.19 -6.18
C ILE A 330 -0.76 -8.21 -7.15
N LYS A 331 -1.76 -7.35 -6.89
CA LYS A 331 -2.94 -7.23 -7.75
C LYS A 331 -2.57 -6.81 -9.16
N LYS A 332 -1.71 -5.82 -9.34
CA LYS A 332 -1.43 -5.25 -10.67
C LYS A 332 -0.48 -6.11 -11.50
N ASP A 333 0.60 -6.56 -10.92
CA ASP A 333 1.75 -7.11 -11.64
C ASP A 333 1.78 -8.64 -11.63
N TYR A 334 1.14 -9.28 -10.65
CA TYR A 334 1.20 -10.74 -10.47
C TYR A 334 -0.11 -11.45 -10.79
N THR A 335 -1.25 -10.84 -10.46
CA THR A 335 -2.58 -11.43 -10.73
C THR A 335 -3.38 -10.69 -11.81
N LEU A 336 -2.86 -9.57 -12.33
CA LEU A 336 -3.54 -8.72 -13.32
C LEU A 336 -4.97 -8.30 -12.89
N ARG A 337 -5.18 -8.15 -11.59
CA ARG A 337 -6.47 -7.88 -10.91
C ARG A 337 -7.52 -8.96 -11.14
N ASN A 338 -7.12 -10.13 -11.63
CA ASN A 338 -7.98 -11.29 -11.81
C ASN A 338 -7.85 -12.23 -10.61
N ARG A 339 -8.93 -12.97 -10.36
CA ARG A 339 -8.90 -14.12 -9.45
C ARG A 339 -8.23 -15.28 -10.18
N VAL A 340 -7.24 -15.91 -9.55
CA VAL A 340 -6.51 -17.04 -10.12
C VAL A 340 -6.85 -18.35 -9.42
N ALA A 341 -6.79 -19.47 -10.13
CA ALA A 341 -6.97 -20.79 -9.51
C ALA A 341 -5.86 -21.05 -8.47
N LEU A 342 -6.14 -21.87 -7.45
CA LEU A 342 -5.17 -22.16 -6.38
C LEU A 342 -3.82 -22.67 -6.93
N SER A 343 -3.84 -23.61 -7.87
CA SER A 343 -2.64 -24.16 -8.51
C SER A 343 -1.80 -23.07 -9.21
N ALA A 344 -2.45 -22.17 -9.95
CA ALA A 344 -1.80 -21.02 -10.59
C ALA A 344 -1.30 -20.00 -9.55
N PHE A 345 -2.02 -19.83 -8.44
CA PHE A 345 -1.59 -18.95 -7.37
C PHE A 345 -0.31 -19.45 -6.70
N LEU A 346 -0.15 -20.74 -6.45
CA LEU A 346 1.08 -21.28 -5.85
C LEU A 346 2.32 -20.96 -6.70
N LYS A 347 2.22 -21.09 -8.03
CA LYS A 347 3.29 -20.67 -8.96
C LYS A 347 3.51 -19.15 -8.93
N THR A 348 2.42 -18.38 -8.82
CA THR A 348 2.47 -16.92 -8.71
C THR A 348 3.17 -16.47 -7.43
N ALA A 349 2.87 -17.13 -6.30
CA ALA A 349 3.50 -16.90 -5.00
C ALA A 349 5.01 -17.19 -5.05
N GLU A 350 5.41 -18.29 -5.70
CA GLU A 350 6.82 -18.63 -5.90
C GLU A 350 7.58 -17.53 -6.64
N ARG A 351 7.07 -17.09 -7.80
CA ARG A 351 7.66 -15.99 -8.58
C ARG A 351 7.73 -14.69 -7.76
N LEU A 352 6.64 -14.33 -7.10
CA LEU A 352 6.53 -13.12 -6.30
C LEU A 352 7.57 -13.07 -5.18
N LEU A 353 7.76 -14.18 -4.45
CA LEU A 353 8.72 -14.25 -3.35
C LEU A 353 10.15 -14.25 -3.85
N ILE A 354 10.45 -14.91 -4.98
CA ILE A 354 11.77 -14.87 -5.61
C ILE A 354 12.13 -13.44 -6.03
N ASP A 355 11.20 -12.73 -6.67
CA ASP A 355 11.42 -11.34 -7.09
C ASP A 355 11.69 -10.42 -5.89
N TRP A 356 10.90 -10.56 -4.82
CA TRP A 356 11.07 -9.76 -3.60
C TRP A 356 12.37 -10.12 -2.88
N SER A 357 12.73 -11.40 -2.88
CA SER A 357 13.97 -11.89 -2.30
C SER A 357 15.18 -11.23 -2.97
N LYS A 358 15.20 -11.18 -4.30
CA LYS A 358 16.25 -10.50 -5.07
C LYS A 358 16.25 -8.98 -4.86
N ASP A 359 15.09 -8.32 -4.87
CA ASP A 359 14.99 -6.87 -4.61
C ASP A 359 15.48 -6.49 -3.20
N SER A 360 15.31 -7.39 -2.23
CA SER A 360 15.80 -7.18 -0.86
C SER A 360 17.32 -7.31 -0.74
N GLU A 361 17.94 -8.15 -1.57
CA GLU A 361 19.40 -8.29 -1.65
C GLU A 361 20.04 -7.10 -2.36
N GLU A 362 19.48 -6.68 -3.51
CA GLU A 362 19.96 -5.49 -4.25
C GLU A 362 19.83 -4.20 -3.44
N LYS A 363 18.83 -4.13 -2.57
CA LYS A 363 18.54 -2.94 -1.78
C LYS A 363 18.41 -3.34 -0.31
N PRO A 364 19.53 -3.48 0.41
CA PRO A 364 19.56 -4.04 1.75
C PRO A 364 18.88 -3.13 2.79
N PHE A 365 18.43 -3.76 3.86
CA PHE A 365 17.77 -3.12 5.00
C PHE A 365 18.65 -2.03 5.62
N GLN A 366 18.10 -0.83 5.83
CA GLN A 366 18.86 0.32 6.33
C GLN A 366 18.64 0.54 7.83
N LEU A 367 19.73 0.48 8.60
CA LEU A 367 19.74 0.78 10.04
C LEU A 367 20.05 2.26 10.35
N HIS A 368 20.12 3.10 9.33
CA HIS A 368 20.41 4.52 9.46
C HIS A 368 19.48 5.36 8.58
N ILE A 369 19.10 6.53 9.09
CA ILE A 369 18.31 7.51 8.34
C ILE A 369 19.21 8.14 7.28
N THR A 370 18.80 8.02 6.03
CA THR A 370 19.41 8.73 4.91
C THR A 370 18.66 10.03 4.70
N TYR A 371 19.27 11.13 5.14
CA TYR A 371 18.75 12.46 4.87
C TYR A 371 18.99 12.81 3.40
N LYS A 372 17.94 13.20 2.69
CA LYS A 372 18.08 13.81 1.37
C LYS A 372 18.89 15.11 1.50
N ASP A 373 19.80 15.35 0.57
CA ASP A 373 20.69 16.52 0.64
C ASP A 373 19.91 17.85 0.60
N ASP A 374 18.76 17.89 -0.09
CA ASP A 374 17.86 19.05 -0.10
C ASP A 374 17.32 19.41 1.29
N LEU A 375 17.06 18.40 2.14
CA LEU A 375 16.59 18.59 3.52
C LEU A 375 17.71 19.13 4.42
N LYS A 376 18.95 18.67 4.20
CA LYS A 376 20.13 19.23 4.90
C LYS A 376 20.35 20.69 4.53
N LEU A 377 20.23 21.02 3.24
CA LEU A 377 20.38 22.38 2.75
C LEU A 377 19.26 23.30 3.28
N SER A 378 18.02 22.80 3.32
CA SER A 378 16.86 23.52 3.87
C SER A 378 17.02 23.79 5.37
N ALA A 379 17.43 22.78 6.15
CA ALA A 379 17.68 22.92 7.58
C ALA A 379 18.86 23.86 7.88
N TYR A 380 19.93 23.77 7.10
CA TYR A 380 21.07 24.69 7.20
C TYR A 380 20.68 26.13 6.88
N THR A 381 19.91 26.34 5.80
CA THR A 381 19.41 27.66 5.40
C THR A 381 18.49 28.25 6.46
N TRP A 382 17.63 27.44 7.08
CA TRP A 382 16.79 27.86 8.19
C TRP A 382 17.60 28.26 9.43
N LEU A 383 18.63 27.49 9.80
CA LEU A 383 19.53 27.83 10.92
C LEU A 383 20.27 29.15 10.69
N GLN A 384 20.69 29.43 9.45
CA GLN A 384 21.35 30.70 9.10
C GLN A 384 20.41 31.91 9.12
N GLN A 385 19.09 31.70 9.10
CA GLN A 385 18.09 32.78 9.19
C GLN A 385 17.65 33.08 10.64
N GLN A 386 18.06 32.27 11.61
CA GLN A 386 17.73 32.42 13.03
C GLN A 386 18.89 32.94 13.89
N GLY A 387 20.08 33.11 13.30
CA GLY A 387 21.22 33.84 13.87
C GLY A 387 21.36 35.19 13.20
#